data_AF-M1A5S8-F1
#
_entry.id   AF-M1A5S8-F1
#
_cell.length_a   1.000
_cell.length_b   1.000
_cell.length_c   1.000
_cell.angle_alpha   90.00
_cell.angle_beta   90.00
_cell.angle_gamma   90.00
#
_symmetry.space_group_name_H-M   'P 1'
#
loop_
_entity.id
_entity.type
_entity.pdbx_description
1 polymer ?
#
loop_
_entity_poly.entity_id
_entity_poly.type
_entity_poly.pdbx_seq_one_letter_code
_entity_poly.pdbx_strand_id
1 'polypeptide(L)'
;MVDSPNCEFMERVNMMKSENRKLSKKNAELQKQSVNPRLAKLLAEIAVGKEVIVAFANSNVKSMLEVWFNSIKKIGIPNYLVVSLDDAIVEFYKENDVPVYKRDPDENVDFIGKSGGNHAVKFRILREFLQLGYGVLLSDVDIVYLQNPFDHLYRDSDVESMSDDSLWL
;
A
#
# COMPACT_ATOMS: atom_id res chain seq x y z
N MET A 1 60.11 18.74 -16.72
CA MET A 1 59.12 17.64 -16.67
C MET A 1 58.21 17.92 -15.49
N VAL A 2 57.08 18.59 -15.71
CA VAL A 2 56.07 18.80 -14.66
C VAL A 2 54.81 18.15 -15.19
N ASP A 3 54.61 16.91 -14.80
CA ASP A 3 53.41 16.17 -15.13
C ASP A 3 52.65 15.83 -13.85
N SER A 4 51.34 16.07 -13.93
CA SER A 4 50.32 15.13 -13.45
C SER A 4 49.78 15.11 -12.00
N PRO A 5 49.77 16.18 -11.17
CA PRO A 5 48.85 16.20 -10.02
C PRO A 5 47.38 16.42 -10.45
N ASN A 6 47.16 17.14 -11.54
CA ASN A 6 45.81 17.49 -12.01
C ASN A 6 45.13 16.34 -12.78
N CYS A 7 45.91 15.47 -13.42
CA CYS A 7 45.37 14.33 -14.17
C CYS A 7 44.77 13.28 -13.20
N GLU A 8 45.52 12.91 -12.16
CA GLU A 8 45.09 11.91 -11.18
C GLU A 8 43.88 12.39 -10.35
N PHE A 9 43.83 13.68 -10.00
CA PHE A 9 42.66 14.25 -9.32
C PHE A 9 41.40 14.21 -10.20
N MET A 10 41.52 14.56 -11.47
CA MET A 10 40.39 14.55 -12.41
C MET A 10 39.91 13.12 -12.72
N GLU A 11 40.81 12.13 -12.77
CA GLU A 11 40.45 10.72 -12.88
C GLU A 11 39.61 10.24 -11.69
N ARG A 12 40.02 10.58 -10.46
CA ARG A 12 39.24 10.24 -9.25
C ARG A 12 37.85 10.90 -9.25
N VAL A 13 37.76 12.16 -9.67
CA VAL A 13 36.48 12.87 -9.80
C VAL A 13 35.58 12.21 -10.85
N ASN A 14 36.14 11.80 -11.99
CA ASN A 14 35.39 11.11 -13.04
C ASN A 14 34.91 9.73 -12.58
N MET A 15 35.73 9.02 -11.80
CA MET A 15 35.37 7.73 -11.20
C MET A 15 34.20 7.88 -10.21
N MET A 16 34.27 8.84 -9.28
CA MET A 16 33.17 9.13 -8.34
C MET A 16 31.88 9.54 -9.08
N LYS A 17 31.97 10.33 -10.14
CA LYS A 17 30.79 10.71 -10.95
C LYS A 17 30.18 9.49 -11.64
N SER A 18 31.00 8.56 -12.13
CA SER A 18 30.54 7.30 -12.74
C SER A 18 29.83 6.40 -11.73
N GLU A 19 30.41 6.24 -10.54
CA GLU A 19 29.81 5.46 -9.44
C GLU A 19 28.49 6.05 -8.97
N ASN A 20 28.42 7.36 -8.73
CA ASN A 20 27.18 8.04 -8.37
C ASN A 20 26.10 7.88 -9.45
N ARG A 21 26.48 7.91 -10.73
CA ARG A 21 25.55 7.69 -11.84
C ARG A 21 25.05 6.24 -11.90
N LYS A 22 25.91 5.25 -11.58
CA LYS A 22 25.51 3.84 -11.46
C LYS A 22 24.57 3.62 -10.26
N LEU A 23 24.88 4.20 -9.10
CA LEU A 23 24.03 4.16 -7.90
C LEU A 23 22.66 4.79 -8.15
N SER A 24 22.61 5.94 -8.81
CA SER A 24 21.36 6.61 -9.19
C SER A 24 20.50 5.75 -10.13
N LYS A 25 21.09 5.12 -11.14
CA LYS A 25 20.39 4.19 -12.02
C LYS A 25 19.84 2.98 -11.26
N LYS A 26 20.66 2.36 -10.40
CA LYS A 26 20.24 1.23 -9.58
C LYS A 26 19.10 1.61 -8.62
N ASN A 27 19.15 2.81 -8.03
CA ASN A 27 18.05 3.33 -7.21
C ASN A 27 16.76 3.51 -8.03
N ALA A 28 16.84 4.02 -9.27
CA ALA A 28 15.68 4.16 -10.13
C ALA A 28 15.09 2.80 -10.56
N GLU A 29 15.93 1.80 -10.81
CA GLU A 29 15.49 0.42 -11.10
C GLU A 29 14.83 -0.23 -9.89
N LEU A 30 15.39 -0.07 -8.69
CA LEU A 30 14.78 -0.52 -7.43
C LEU A 30 13.43 0.17 -7.16
N GLN A 31 13.28 1.44 -7.55
CA GLN A 31 12.00 2.14 -7.47
C GLN A 31 10.97 1.65 -8.52
N LYS A 32 11.41 1.20 -9.69
CA LYS A 32 10.54 0.66 -10.75
C LYS A 32 10.15 -0.81 -10.54
N GLN A 33 10.98 -1.59 -9.87
CA GLN A 33 10.68 -2.99 -9.53
C GLN A 33 9.63 -3.14 -8.42
N SER A 34 9.21 -2.06 -7.74
CA SER A 34 8.32 -2.17 -6.57
C SER A 34 6.82 -2.13 -6.87
N VAL A 35 6.40 -2.21 -8.13
CA VAL A 35 4.98 -2.18 -8.49
C VAL A 35 4.49 -3.60 -8.76
N ASN A 36 3.68 -4.13 -7.85
CA ASN A 36 3.19 -5.50 -7.95
C ASN A 36 2.15 -5.63 -9.10
N PRO A 37 2.43 -6.40 -10.17
CA PRO A 37 1.52 -6.50 -11.32
C PRO A 37 0.20 -7.20 -10.98
N ARG A 38 0.20 -8.09 -9.98
CA ARG A 38 -1.02 -8.77 -9.50
C ARG A 38 -1.94 -7.77 -8.77
N LEU A 39 -1.36 -6.89 -7.95
CA LEU A 39 -2.10 -5.79 -7.35
C LEU A 39 -2.63 -4.83 -8.41
N ALA A 40 -1.82 -4.47 -9.41
CA ALA A 40 -2.22 -3.58 -10.50
C ALA A 40 -3.44 -4.11 -11.28
N LYS A 41 -3.45 -5.42 -11.60
CA LYS A 41 -4.57 -6.08 -12.26
C LYS A 41 -5.83 -6.04 -11.41
N LEU A 42 -5.72 -6.41 -10.13
CA LEU A 42 -6.86 -6.44 -9.22
C LEU A 42 -7.48 -5.05 -9.04
N LEU A 43 -6.64 -4.02 -8.83
CA LEU A 43 -7.11 -2.64 -8.69
C LEU A 43 -7.79 -2.11 -9.95
N ALA A 44 -7.34 -2.53 -11.13
CA ALA A 44 -7.98 -2.16 -12.39
C ALA A 44 -9.38 -2.77 -12.55
N GLU A 45 -9.66 -3.90 -11.89
CA GLU A 45 -10.96 -4.58 -11.93
C GLU A 45 -11.95 -4.00 -10.91
N ILE A 46 -11.49 -3.63 -9.71
CA ILE A 46 -12.38 -3.27 -8.59
C ILE A 46 -12.51 -1.76 -8.34
N ALA A 47 -11.50 -0.95 -8.70
CA ALA A 47 -11.50 0.47 -8.30
C ALA A 47 -12.48 1.28 -9.15
N VAL A 48 -13.18 2.22 -8.51
CA VAL A 48 -14.00 3.22 -9.19
C VAL A 48 -13.27 4.56 -9.10
N GLY A 49 -13.06 5.23 -10.23
CA GLY A 49 -12.38 6.53 -10.24
C GLY A 49 -10.93 6.50 -9.70
N LYS A 50 -10.26 5.35 -9.75
CA LYS A 50 -8.96 5.10 -9.10
C LYS A 50 -9.00 5.17 -7.56
N GLU A 51 -10.16 5.05 -6.96
CA GLU A 51 -10.33 5.03 -5.51
C GLU A 51 -10.74 3.64 -5.01
N VAL A 52 -10.23 3.24 -3.85
CA VAL A 52 -10.50 1.93 -3.24
C VAL A 52 -10.47 2.00 -1.71
N ILE A 53 -11.42 1.34 -1.06
CA ILE A 53 -11.37 1.10 0.39
C ILE A 53 -10.45 -0.08 0.67
N VAL A 54 -9.49 0.07 1.58
CA VAL A 54 -8.54 -1.00 1.91
C VAL A 54 -8.57 -1.29 3.39
N ALA A 55 -8.83 -2.55 3.76
CA ALA A 55 -8.73 -3.04 5.13
C ALA A 55 -7.64 -4.12 5.24
N PHE A 56 -6.79 -4.02 6.26
CA PHE A 56 -5.77 -5.03 6.56
C PHE A 56 -6.29 -6.00 7.60
N ALA A 57 -6.23 -7.30 7.33
CA ALA A 57 -6.78 -8.31 8.22
C ALA A 57 -5.91 -9.56 8.34
N ASN A 58 -6.05 -10.23 9.49
CA ASN A 58 -5.56 -11.57 9.76
C ASN A 58 -6.69 -12.39 10.41
N SER A 59 -6.41 -13.66 10.69
CA SER A 59 -7.36 -14.62 11.23
C SER A 59 -7.91 -14.24 12.60
N ASN A 60 -7.20 -13.41 13.38
CA ASN A 60 -7.63 -13.01 14.72
C ASN A 60 -8.80 -12.03 14.69
N VAL A 61 -8.98 -11.28 13.59
CA VAL A 61 -10.04 -10.27 13.42
C VAL A 61 -11.13 -10.73 12.46
N LYS A 62 -11.23 -12.04 12.20
CA LYS A 62 -12.14 -12.61 11.20
C LYS A 62 -13.60 -12.21 11.42
N SER A 63 -14.10 -12.26 12.66
CA SER A 63 -15.48 -11.89 12.99
C SER A 63 -15.78 -10.41 12.75
N MET A 64 -14.83 -9.53 13.06
CA MET A 64 -14.96 -8.08 12.80
C MET A 64 -14.95 -7.82 11.29
N LEU A 65 -14.01 -8.45 10.57
CA LEU A 65 -13.94 -8.36 9.12
C LEU A 65 -15.25 -8.82 8.47
N GLU A 66 -15.91 -9.84 9.02
CA GLU A 66 -17.19 -10.31 8.51
C GLU A 66 -18.30 -9.26 8.60
N VAL A 67 -18.39 -8.56 9.73
CA VAL A 67 -19.32 -7.43 9.88
C VAL A 67 -18.94 -6.29 8.93
N TRP A 68 -17.64 -5.99 8.82
CA TRP A 68 -17.11 -4.92 7.97
C TRP A 68 -17.50 -5.11 6.50
N PHE A 69 -17.16 -6.24 5.86
CA PHE A 69 -17.45 -6.42 4.44
C PHE A 69 -18.96 -6.55 4.17
N ASN A 70 -19.71 -7.17 5.08
CA ASN A 70 -21.17 -7.27 4.95
C ASN A 70 -21.84 -5.89 4.99
N SER A 71 -21.32 -4.96 5.80
CA SER A 71 -21.82 -3.58 5.81
C SER A 71 -21.64 -2.91 4.45
N ILE A 72 -20.47 -3.07 3.83
CA ILE A 72 -20.12 -2.55 2.49
C ILE A 72 -21.00 -3.19 1.40
N LYS A 73 -21.16 -4.51 1.41
CA LYS A 73 -22.03 -5.23 0.46
C LYS A 73 -23.48 -4.76 0.55
N LYS A 74 -23.99 -4.52 1.76
CA LYS A 74 -25.37 -4.09 2.00
C LYS A 74 -25.68 -2.72 1.38
N ILE A 75 -24.71 -1.80 1.39
CA ILE A 75 -24.86 -0.46 0.79
C ILE A 75 -24.43 -0.41 -0.68
N GLY A 76 -23.85 -1.50 -1.21
CA GLY A 76 -23.55 -1.66 -2.63
C GLY A 76 -22.29 -0.93 -3.11
N ILE A 77 -21.30 -0.70 -2.25
CA ILE A 77 -20.01 -0.13 -2.68
C ILE A 77 -19.20 -1.22 -3.39
N PRO A 78 -18.76 -1.01 -4.65
CA PRO A 78 -18.03 -2.02 -5.41
C PRO A 78 -16.51 -1.99 -5.18
N ASN A 79 -15.93 -0.83 -4.83
CA ASN A 79 -14.49 -0.59 -4.77
C ASN A 79 -13.91 -0.74 -3.36
N TYR A 80 -13.84 -1.98 -2.87
CA TYR A 80 -13.17 -2.34 -1.63
C TYR A 80 -12.26 -3.55 -1.80
N LEU A 81 -11.22 -3.64 -0.97
CA LEU A 81 -10.22 -4.69 -1.00
C LEU A 81 -9.77 -5.05 0.41
N VAL A 82 -9.74 -6.35 0.71
CA VAL A 82 -9.10 -6.87 1.92
C VAL A 82 -7.65 -7.23 1.61
N VAL A 83 -6.71 -6.64 2.33
CA VAL A 83 -5.30 -7.06 2.31
C VAL A 83 -5.08 -8.09 3.42
N SER A 84 -4.81 -9.33 3.01
CA SER A 84 -4.55 -10.42 3.95
C SER A 84 -3.11 -10.43 4.44
N LEU A 85 -2.94 -10.62 5.75
CA LEU A 85 -1.66 -10.82 6.42
C LEU A 85 -1.34 -12.31 6.66
N ASP A 86 -2.28 -13.22 6.42
CA ASP A 86 -2.08 -14.68 6.54
C ASP A 86 -2.80 -15.46 5.41
N ASP A 87 -2.59 -16.78 5.32
CA ASP A 87 -3.23 -17.62 4.30
C ASP A 87 -4.69 -17.94 4.61
N ALA A 88 -5.06 -18.03 5.88
CA ALA A 88 -6.40 -18.47 6.30
C ALA A 88 -7.50 -17.46 5.90
N ILE A 89 -7.22 -16.16 5.90
CA ILE A 89 -8.14 -15.13 5.36
C ILE A 89 -8.30 -15.29 3.84
N VAL A 90 -7.23 -15.62 3.10
CA VAL A 90 -7.29 -15.73 1.62
C VAL A 90 -8.24 -16.84 1.20
N GLU A 91 -8.17 -17.99 1.84
CA GLU A 91 -9.00 -19.15 1.53
C GLU A 91 -10.47 -18.87 1.86
N PHE A 92 -10.75 -18.38 3.07
CA PHE A 92 -12.11 -18.15 3.54
C PHE A 92 -12.89 -17.12 2.71
N TYR A 93 -12.23 -16.06 2.25
CA TYR A 93 -12.92 -14.94 1.59
C TYR A 93 -13.01 -15.04 0.07
N LYS A 94 -12.18 -15.89 -0.55
CA LYS A 94 -12.38 -16.29 -1.95
C LYS A 94 -13.73 -16.99 -2.15
N GLU A 95 -14.17 -17.77 -1.16
CA GLU A 95 -15.46 -18.47 -1.21
C GLU A 95 -16.66 -17.53 -1.00
N ASN A 96 -16.44 -16.37 -0.38
CA ASN A 96 -17.49 -15.41 -0.03
C ASN A 96 -17.61 -14.23 -1.02
N ASP A 97 -16.98 -14.32 -2.20
CA ASP A 97 -16.96 -13.27 -3.22
C ASP A 97 -16.52 -11.91 -2.63
N VAL A 98 -15.42 -11.93 -1.87
CA VAL A 98 -14.78 -10.75 -1.31
C VAL A 98 -13.42 -10.60 -1.99
N PRO A 99 -13.10 -9.43 -2.59
CA PRO A 99 -11.78 -9.20 -3.15
C PRO A 99 -10.71 -9.27 -2.06
N VAL A 100 -9.76 -10.20 -2.20
CA VAL A 100 -8.62 -10.35 -1.28
C VAL A 100 -7.31 -10.29 -2.03
N TYR A 101 -6.38 -9.50 -1.50
CA TYR A 101 -5.00 -9.44 -1.92
C TYR A 101 -4.08 -9.89 -0.79
N LYS A 102 -3.26 -10.90 -1.04
CA LYS A 102 -2.10 -11.21 -0.20
C LYS A 102 -0.84 -10.82 -0.96
N ARG A 103 0.05 -10.08 -0.32
CA ARG A 103 1.38 -9.76 -0.87
C ARG A 103 2.20 -11.05 -0.96
N ASP A 104 3.04 -11.16 -1.99
CA ASP A 104 4.05 -12.23 -2.01
C ASP A 104 5.02 -12.06 -0.84
N PRO A 105 5.58 -13.16 -0.29
CA PRO A 105 6.59 -13.08 0.77
C PRO A 105 7.73 -12.16 0.35
N ASP A 106 8.13 -11.26 1.25
CA ASP A 106 9.17 -10.28 1.03
C ASP A 106 9.98 -10.23 2.32
N GLU A 107 11.21 -10.77 2.31
CA GLU A 107 12.02 -10.96 3.52
C GLU A 107 12.17 -9.68 4.34
N ASN A 108 12.17 -8.51 3.71
CA ASN A 108 12.30 -7.23 4.39
C ASN A 108 10.98 -6.83 5.07
N VAL A 109 9.85 -7.01 4.37
CA VAL A 109 8.50 -6.77 4.93
C VAL A 109 8.18 -7.77 6.03
N ASP A 110 8.53 -9.04 5.82
CA ASP A 110 8.32 -10.13 6.76
C ASP A 110 9.18 -9.96 8.02
N PHE A 111 10.41 -9.46 7.87
CA PHE A 111 11.27 -9.11 9.01
C PHE A 111 10.68 -7.96 9.82
N ILE A 112 10.23 -6.88 9.17
CA ILE A 112 9.58 -5.74 9.83
C ILE A 112 8.30 -6.17 10.55
N GLY A 113 7.50 -7.04 9.94
CA GLY A 113 6.31 -7.63 10.56
C GLY A 113 6.66 -8.45 11.81
N LYS A 114 7.71 -9.27 11.75
CA LYS A 114 8.19 -10.08 12.89
C LYS A 114 8.77 -9.26 14.03
N SER A 115 9.35 -8.09 13.75
CA SER A 115 9.87 -7.17 14.78
C SER A 115 8.79 -6.32 15.47
N GLY A 116 7.50 -6.58 15.23
CA GLY A 116 6.38 -5.87 15.87
C GLY A 116 5.89 -4.64 15.09
N GLY A 117 6.38 -4.43 13.86
CA GLY A 117 6.05 -3.29 13.02
C GLY A 117 4.81 -3.49 12.15
N ASN A 118 3.69 -4.01 12.68
CA ASN A 118 2.45 -4.22 11.90
C ASN A 118 2.03 -2.93 11.15
N HIS A 119 2.19 -1.76 11.79
CA HIS A 119 1.95 -0.47 11.16
C HIS A 119 2.91 -0.18 9.98
N ALA A 120 4.20 -0.49 10.12
CA ALA A 120 5.18 -0.29 9.06
C ALA A 120 4.91 -1.20 7.84
N VAL A 121 4.41 -2.42 8.06
CA VAL A 121 3.95 -3.32 6.98
C VAL A 121 2.77 -2.71 6.22
N LYS A 122 1.78 -2.12 6.94
CA LYS A 122 0.65 -1.42 6.30
C LYS A 122 1.13 -0.31 5.36
N PHE A 123 2.02 0.57 5.83
CA PHE A 123 2.54 1.68 5.00
C PHE A 123 3.34 1.19 3.79
N ARG A 124 4.08 0.10 3.92
CA ARG A 124 4.85 -0.46 2.79
C ARG A 124 3.94 -1.00 1.70
N ILE A 125 2.84 -1.65 2.08
CA ILE A 125 1.86 -2.14 1.13
C ILE A 125 1.08 -0.98 0.52
N LEU A 126 0.61 -0.02 1.34
CA LEU A 126 -0.09 1.19 0.88
C LEU A 126 0.71 1.96 -0.16
N ARG A 127 2.04 2.04 0.00
CA ARG A 127 2.92 2.68 -0.98
C ARG A 127 2.74 2.10 -2.39
N GLU A 128 2.49 0.81 -2.54
CA GLU A 128 2.31 0.20 -3.87
C GLU A 128 1.03 0.66 -4.56
N PHE A 129 -0.05 0.88 -3.79
CA PHE A 129 -1.30 1.45 -4.30
C PHE A 129 -1.07 2.87 -4.80
N LEU A 130 -0.37 3.69 -4.00
CA LEU A 130 -0.05 5.07 -4.36
C LEU A 130 0.88 5.16 -5.58
N GLN A 131 1.88 4.28 -5.68
CA GLN A 131 2.76 4.20 -6.85
C GLN A 131 2.01 3.79 -8.13
N LEU A 132 0.90 3.07 -7.98
CA LEU A 132 -0.02 2.71 -9.07
C LEU A 132 -1.02 3.82 -9.41
N GLY A 133 -1.01 4.93 -8.67
CA GLY A 133 -1.89 6.08 -8.88
C GLY A 133 -3.31 5.88 -8.36
N TYR A 134 -3.50 5.05 -7.34
CA TYR A 134 -4.79 4.86 -6.69
C TYR A 134 -4.90 5.67 -5.40
N GLY A 135 -6.03 6.35 -5.21
CA GLY A 135 -6.46 6.90 -3.93
C GLY A 135 -6.94 5.76 -3.02
N VAL A 136 -6.48 5.76 -1.77
CA VAL A 136 -6.80 4.69 -0.81
C VAL A 136 -7.52 5.28 0.39
N LEU A 137 -8.74 4.81 0.64
CA LEU A 137 -9.40 4.99 1.92
C LEU A 137 -9.00 3.82 2.83
N LEU A 138 -7.99 4.04 3.69
CA LEU A 138 -7.55 3.05 4.66
C LEU A 138 -8.64 2.90 5.74
N SER A 139 -9.15 1.69 5.91
CA SER A 139 -10.16 1.35 6.90
C SER A 139 -9.60 0.42 7.96
N ASP A 140 -9.96 0.68 9.20
CA ASP A 140 -9.90 -0.34 10.24
C ASP A 140 -11.02 -1.37 10.05
N VAL A 141 -10.87 -2.54 10.68
CA VAL A 141 -11.78 -3.68 10.53
C VAL A 141 -12.96 -3.64 11.52
N ASP A 142 -12.89 -2.77 12.52
CA ASP A 142 -13.88 -2.61 13.59
C ASP A 142 -14.86 -1.46 13.36
N ILE A 143 -14.91 -0.91 12.15
CA ILE A 143 -15.91 0.07 11.72
C ILE A 143 -17.01 -0.58 10.87
N VAL A 144 -18.12 0.12 10.69
CA VAL A 144 -19.21 -0.27 9.79
C VAL A 144 -19.58 0.88 8.86
N TYR A 145 -19.89 0.56 7.60
CA TYR A 145 -20.35 1.55 6.64
C TYR A 145 -21.87 1.60 6.60
N LEU A 146 -22.41 2.79 6.83
CA LEU A 146 -23.85 3.06 6.75
C LEU A 146 -24.23 3.79 5.45
N GLN A 147 -23.27 4.44 4.80
CA GLN A 147 -23.40 5.19 3.56
C GLN A 147 -22.12 5.03 2.73
N ASN A 148 -22.16 5.39 1.46
CA ASN A 148 -21.00 5.36 0.57
C ASN A 148 -20.00 6.47 0.97
N PRO A 149 -18.81 6.15 1.50
CA PRO A 149 -17.88 7.15 2.00
C PRO A 149 -17.32 8.05 0.89
N PHE A 150 -17.24 7.56 -0.36
CA PHE A 150 -16.70 8.33 -1.48
C PHE A 150 -17.53 9.57 -1.84
N ASP A 151 -18.80 9.59 -1.46
CA ASP A 151 -19.70 10.74 -1.66
C ASP A 151 -19.48 11.86 -0.62
N HIS A 152 -18.67 11.58 0.41
CA HIS A 152 -18.45 12.46 1.55
C HIS A 152 -16.99 12.91 1.72
N LEU A 153 -16.08 12.52 0.80
CA LEU A 153 -14.69 12.98 0.80
C LEU A 153 -14.59 14.37 0.16
N TYR A 154 -13.86 15.29 0.81
CA TYR A 154 -13.69 16.67 0.33
C TYR A 154 -12.73 16.75 -0.86
N ARG A 155 -11.70 15.90 -0.90
CA ARG A 155 -10.68 15.82 -1.96
C ARG A 155 -9.95 17.13 -2.20
N ASP A 156 -9.78 17.94 -1.15
CA ASP A 156 -9.06 19.21 -1.18
C ASP A 156 -7.63 19.10 -0.64
N SER A 157 -7.26 17.90 -0.17
CA SER A 157 -6.00 17.60 0.51
C SER A 157 -5.42 16.26 0.02
N ASP A 158 -4.09 16.12 0.04
CA ASP A 158 -3.42 14.85 -0.30
C ASP A 158 -3.69 13.74 0.73
N VAL A 159 -4.01 14.13 1.97
CA VAL A 159 -4.31 13.24 3.10
C VAL A 159 -5.49 13.81 3.86
N GLU A 160 -6.53 12.98 4.04
CA GLU A 160 -7.67 13.24 4.91
C GLU A 160 -7.68 12.18 6.03
N SER A 161 -8.05 12.57 7.24
CA SER A 161 -8.13 11.66 8.39
C SER A 161 -9.44 11.84 9.13
N MET A 162 -10.06 10.73 9.53
CA MET A 162 -11.19 10.74 10.46
C MET A 162 -10.65 10.69 11.89
N SER A 163 -11.05 11.65 12.72
CA SER A 163 -10.82 11.62 14.17
C SER A 163 -12.11 11.20 14.89
N ASP A 164 -11.97 10.48 16.00
CA ASP A 164 -13.07 10.16 16.92
C ASP A 164 -13.50 11.38 17.76
N ASP A 165 -13.45 12.58 17.19
CA ASP A 165 -13.82 13.80 17.92
C ASP A 165 -15.33 13.77 18.17
N SER A 166 -15.69 13.34 19.39
CA SER A 166 -16.99 13.56 19.98
C SER A 166 -17.20 15.05 20.21
N LEU A 167 -17.52 15.78 19.14
CA LEU A 167 -18.09 17.11 19.22
C LEU A 167 -19.53 16.97 19.74
N TRP A 168 -19.65 16.88 21.06
CA TRP A 168 -20.89 17.26 21.74
C TRP A 168 -21.04 18.78 21.60
N LEU A 169 -22.02 19.21 20.80
CA LEU A 169 -22.72 20.49 20.99
C LEU A 169 -23.90 20.26 21.93
#